data_AF-A0A6L2PQA0-F1
#
_entry.id   AF-A0A6L2PQA0-F1
#
_cell.length_a   1.000
_cell.length_b   1.000
_cell.length_c   1.000
_cell.angle_alpha   90.00
_cell.angle_beta   90.00
_cell.angle_gamma   90.00
#
_symmetry.space_group_name_H-M   'P 1'
#
loop_
_entity.id
_entity.type
_entity.pdbx_description
1 polymer ?
#
loop_
_entity_poly.entity_id
_entity_poly.type
_entity_poly.pdbx_seq_one_letter_code
_entity_poly.pdbx_strand_id
1 'polypeptide(L)'
;MSFYMYEKQMMNNKNNMKPVIKLMKLLRDYHNWAKLSSYYIKTIFMWEQVTHGPGTMFWQNGLGYLFMHMLGKLEGYLRGGKIPFFWDKRSNLISRLGQAEIENMCGRVKRLKRQLELALSQPDRDMSSVMDMVFPS
;
A
#
# COMPACT_ATOMS: atom_id res chain seq x y z
N MET A 1 -6.25 -9.31 24.24
CA MET A 1 -5.53 -8.04 24.49
C MET A 1 -5.66 -7.16 23.26
N SER A 2 -6.11 -5.92 23.41
CA SER A 2 -6.38 -5.02 22.28
C SER A 2 -5.16 -4.14 22.00
N PHE A 3 -4.36 -4.52 20.99
CA PHE A 3 -3.22 -3.71 20.50
C PHE A 3 -3.63 -2.41 19.80
N TYR A 4 -4.94 -2.15 19.69
CA TYR A 4 -5.54 -1.02 19.02
C TYR A 4 -5.02 0.35 19.49
N MET A 5 -4.77 0.51 20.80
CA MET A 5 -4.29 1.79 21.34
C MET A 5 -2.87 2.12 20.86
N TYR A 6 -1.99 1.13 20.82
CA TYR A 6 -0.62 1.30 20.31
C TYR A 6 -0.60 1.56 18.81
N GLU A 7 -1.42 0.85 18.04
CA GLU A 7 -1.55 1.09 16.60
C GLU A 7 -2.08 2.51 16.33
N LYS A 8 -3.06 2.96 17.10
CA LYS A 8 -3.61 4.31 17.00
C LYS A 8 -2.56 5.37 17.32
N GLN A 9 -1.76 5.17 18.37
CA GLN A 9 -0.65 6.07 18.70
C GLN A 9 0.41 6.10 17.60
N MET A 10 0.79 4.94 17.06
CA MET A 10 1.72 4.85 15.93
C MET A 10 1.21 5.53 14.66
N MET A 11 -0.10 5.63 14.46
CA MET A 11 -0.67 6.27 13.26
C MET A 11 -1.13 7.71 13.50
N ASN A 12 -1.05 8.23 14.73
CA ASN A 12 -1.51 9.58 15.05
C ASN A 12 -0.48 10.64 14.64
N ASN A 13 -0.96 11.85 14.33
CA ASN A 13 -0.14 13.01 13.96
C ASN A 13 0.82 12.81 12.78
N LYS A 14 0.52 11.87 11.89
CA LYS A 14 1.32 11.61 10.70
C LYS A 14 0.60 12.16 9.47
N ASN A 15 0.99 13.37 9.09
CA ASN A 15 0.48 14.21 8.00
C ASN A 15 -0.24 13.41 6.88
N ASN A 16 0.49 12.94 5.86
CA ASN A 16 -0.11 12.26 4.72
C ASN A 16 -0.30 10.74 4.92
N MET A 17 0.09 10.17 6.05
CA MET A 17 -0.03 8.71 6.29
C MET A 17 -1.49 8.23 6.21
N LYS A 18 -2.42 8.91 6.90
CA LYS A 18 -3.84 8.55 6.90
C LYS A 18 -4.49 8.69 5.50
N PRO A 19 -4.28 9.80 4.76
CA PRO A 19 -4.69 9.91 3.37
C PRO A 19 -4.19 8.76 2.48
N VAL A 20 -2.90 8.40 2.55
CA VAL A 20 -2.35 7.32 1.72
C VAL A 20 -2.92 5.95 2.10
N ILE A 21 -3.17 5.69 3.38
CA ILE A 21 -3.87 4.47 3.82
C ILE A 21 -5.27 4.40 3.19
N LYS A 22 -5.99 5.53 3.12
CA LYS A 22 -7.32 5.57 2.46
C LYS A 22 -7.21 5.24 0.97
N LEU A 23 -6.24 5.83 0.25
CA LEU A 23 -6.00 5.54 -1.17
C LEU A 23 -5.67 4.05 -1.39
N MET A 24 -4.82 3.46 -0.57
CA MET A 24 -4.48 2.03 -0.66
C MET A 24 -5.68 1.11 -0.41
N LYS A 25 -6.61 1.51 0.47
CA LYS A 25 -7.86 0.78 0.69
C LYS A 25 -8.83 0.92 -0.48
N LEU A 26 -8.97 2.13 -1.02
CA LEU A 26 -9.79 2.37 -2.22
C LEU A 26 -9.30 1.52 -3.39
N LEU A 27 -7.98 1.42 -3.60
CA LEU A 27 -7.40 0.55 -4.62
C LEU A 27 -7.76 -0.92 -4.39
N ARG A 28 -7.64 -1.40 -3.15
CA ARG A 28 -8.03 -2.77 -2.79
C ARG A 28 -9.50 -3.02 -3.11
N ASP A 29 -10.37 -2.08 -2.73
CA ASP A 29 -11.81 -2.19 -2.91
C ASP A 29 -12.17 -2.18 -4.40
N TYR A 30 -11.56 -1.29 -5.19
CA TYR A 30 -11.72 -1.23 -6.65
C TYR A 30 -11.34 -2.55 -7.34
N HIS A 31 -10.24 -3.19 -6.93
CA HIS A 31 -9.83 -4.48 -7.50
C HIS A 31 -10.47 -5.72 -6.85
N ASN A 32 -11.41 -5.53 -5.91
CA ASN A 32 -12.09 -6.58 -5.16
C ASN A 32 -11.14 -7.55 -4.44
N TRP A 33 -10.05 -7.05 -3.85
CA TRP A 33 -9.13 -7.87 -3.04
C TRP A 33 -9.66 -8.07 -1.61
N ALA A 34 -10.87 -8.61 -1.47
CA ALA A 34 -11.58 -8.75 -0.19
C ALA A 34 -10.78 -9.53 0.86
N LYS A 35 -9.94 -10.49 0.44
CA LYS A 35 -9.07 -11.27 1.33
C LYS A 35 -7.86 -10.48 1.87
N LEU A 36 -7.54 -9.32 1.29
CA LEU A 36 -6.55 -8.38 1.81
C LEU A 36 -7.22 -7.45 2.84
N SER A 37 -7.28 -7.89 4.10
CA SER A 37 -7.94 -7.11 5.15
C SER A 37 -7.35 -5.69 5.27
N SER A 38 -8.19 -4.74 5.71
CA SER A 38 -7.76 -3.39 6.10
C SER A 38 -6.60 -3.40 7.09
N TYR A 39 -6.54 -4.45 7.93
CA TYR A 39 -5.46 -4.64 8.89
C TYR A 39 -4.10 -4.92 8.22
N TYR A 40 -4.09 -5.63 7.09
CA TYR A 40 -2.87 -6.03 6.40
C TYR A 40 -2.24 -4.80 5.76
N ILE A 41 -3.06 -3.95 5.14
CA ILE A 41 -2.64 -2.63 4.65
C ILE A 41 -2.03 -1.82 5.80
N LYS A 42 -2.74 -1.68 6.93
CA LYS A 42 -2.21 -0.96 8.10
C LYS A 42 -0.84 -1.52 8.56
N THR A 43 -0.68 -2.84 8.55
CA THR A 43 0.57 -3.51 8.96
C THR A 43 1.76 -3.10 8.10
N ILE A 44 1.59 -2.99 6.78
CA ILE A 44 2.64 -2.49 5.86
C ILE A 44 3.08 -1.08 6.27
N PHE A 45 2.13 -0.19 6.60
CA PHE A 45 2.45 1.18 7.02
C PHE A 45 3.15 1.23 8.40
N MET A 46 2.81 0.31 9.31
CA MET A 46 3.50 0.21 10.60
C MET A 46 4.96 -0.23 10.42
N TRP A 47 5.21 -1.23 9.56
CA TRP A 47 6.58 -1.62 9.22
C TRP A 47 7.37 -0.49 8.55
N GLU A 48 6.73 0.25 7.65
CA GLU A 48 7.38 1.38 6.99
C GLU A 48 7.72 2.49 7.98
N GLN A 49 6.82 2.78 8.93
CA GLN A 49 7.13 3.71 10.01
C GLN A 49 8.35 3.28 10.81
N VAL A 50 8.43 2.01 11.21
CA VAL A 50 9.55 1.50 12.01
C VAL A 50 10.85 1.62 11.21
N THR A 51 10.79 1.37 9.89
CA THR A 51 11.95 1.47 8.99
C THR A 51 12.52 2.89 8.94
N HIS A 52 11.67 3.92 8.93
CA HIS A 52 12.11 5.32 8.96
C HIS A 52 12.40 5.87 10.35
N GLY A 53 12.00 5.17 11.41
CA GLY A 53 12.22 5.58 12.79
C GLY A 53 11.23 6.63 13.34
N PRO A 54 11.27 6.91 14.66
CA PRO A 54 10.47 7.96 15.29
C PRO A 54 10.94 9.35 14.83
N GLY A 55 10.02 10.34 14.81
CA GLY A 55 10.36 11.73 14.46
C GLY A 55 10.60 11.99 12.96
N THR A 56 10.52 10.97 12.11
CA THR A 56 10.72 11.10 10.67
C THR A 56 9.74 12.10 10.02
N MET A 57 10.28 12.96 9.15
CA MET A 57 9.48 13.82 8.26
C MET A 57 9.00 13.09 7.00
N PHE A 58 9.27 11.78 6.88
CA PHE A 58 8.89 11.00 5.69
C PHE A 58 7.43 11.18 5.30
N TRP A 59 6.49 11.16 6.26
CA TRP A 59 5.06 11.34 5.99
C TRP A 59 4.64 12.77 5.65
N GLN A 60 5.56 13.72 5.63
CA GLN A 60 5.34 15.09 5.16
C GLN A 60 5.59 15.23 3.65
N ASN A 61 6.17 14.21 2.99
CA ASN A 61 6.30 14.19 1.55
C ASN A 61 4.94 14.25 0.83
N GLY A 62 4.97 14.63 -0.44
CA GLY A 62 3.77 14.74 -1.28
C GLY A 62 2.96 13.45 -1.34
N LEU A 63 1.63 13.60 -1.43
CA LEU A 63 0.69 12.48 -1.40
C LEU A 63 0.97 11.45 -2.50
N GLY A 64 1.23 11.90 -3.72
CA GLY A 64 1.53 11.03 -4.87
C GLY A 64 2.81 10.22 -4.68
N TYR A 65 3.88 10.87 -4.18
CA TYR A 65 5.14 10.19 -3.86
C TYR A 65 4.92 9.09 -2.81
N LEU A 66 4.23 9.41 -1.71
CA LEU A 66 3.97 8.44 -0.65
C LEU A 66 3.08 7.30 -1.12
N PHE A 67 2.09 7.58 -1.97
CA PHE A 67 1.24 6.53 -2.56
C PHE A 67 2.06 5.58 -3.44
N MET A 68 2.91 6.12 -4.33
CA MET A 68 3.80 5.32 -5.17
C MET A 68 4.79 4.49 -4.35
N HIS A 69 5.35 5.07 -3.29
CA HIS A 69 6.22 4.35 -2.36
C HIS A 69 5.51 3.18 -1.69
N MET A 70 4.32 3.42 -1.14
CA MET A 70 3.55 2.38 -0.44
C MET A 70 3.00 1.30 -1.39
N LEU A 71 2.71 1.65 -2.64
CA LEU A 71 2.44 0.68 -3.72
C LEU A 71 3.65 -0.24 -3.95
N GLY A 72 4.85 0.34 -4.03
CA GLY A 72 6.09 -0.43 -4.15
C GLY A 72 6.32 -1.36 -2.95
N LYS A 73 5.99 -0.93 -1.73
CA LYS A 73 6.06 -1.79 -0.54
C LYS A 73 5.07 -2.94 -0.60
N LEU A 74 3.83 -2.68 -1.00
CA LEU A 74 2.84 -3.74 -1.22
C LEU A 74 3.32 -4.75 -2.28
N GLU A 75 3.84 -4.27 -3.41
CA GLU A 75 4.42 -5.12 -4.45
C GLU A 75 5.54 -6.01 -3.89
N GLY A 76 6.47 -5.45 -3.11
CA GLY A 76 7.57 -6.19 -2.50
C GLY A 76 7.08 -7.29 -1.56
N TYR A 77 6.10 -7.01 -0.71
CA TYR A 77 5.54 -8.01 0.21
C TYR A 77 4.76 -9.12 -0.54
N LEU A 78 4.02 -8.76 -1.58
CA LEU A 78 3.32 -9.74 -2.42
C LEU A 78 4.32 -10.63 -3.17
N ARG A 79 5.36 -10.05 -3.76
CA ARG A 79 6.43 -10.79 -4.44
C ARG A 79 7.16 -11.75 -3.48
N GLY A 80 7.38 -11.32 -2.25
CA GLY A 80 7.96 -12.16 -1.20
C GLY A 80 7.00 -13.19 -0.59
N GLY A 81 5.72 -13.19 -0.98
CA GLY A 81 4.70 -14.09 -0.44
C GLY A 81 4.45 -13.94 1.06
N LYS A 82 4.91 -12.85 1.69
CA LYS A 82 4.84 -12.66 3.14
C LYS A 82 4.57 -11.21 3.52
N ILE A 83 3.53 -11.00 4.33
CA ILE A 83 3.37 -9.79 5.14
C ILE A 83 3.52 -10.21 6.60
N PRO A 84 4.66 -9.92 7.26
CA PRO A 84 4.84 -10.28 8.66
C PRO A 84 3.84 -9.54 9.53
N PHE A 85 3.17 -10.24 10.43
CA PHE A 85 2.33 -9.61 11.44
C PHE A 85 3.18 -8.70 12.33
N PHE A 86 2.68 -7.51 12.64
CA PHE A 86 3.48 -6.48 13.31
C PHE A 86 4.01 -6.92 14.68
N TRP A 87 3.15 -7.61 15.45
CA TRP A 87 3.46 -8.03 16.82
C TRP A 87 4.15 -9.40 16.89
N ASP A 88 4.09 -10.20 15.83
CA ASP A 88 4.83 -11.44 15.69
C ASP A 88 5.30 -11.64 14.24
N LYS A 89 6.58 -11.35 14.00
CA LYS A 89 7.23 -11.45 12.68
C LYS A 89 7.24 -12.87 12.09
N ARG A 90 6.99 -13.90 12.90
CA ARG A 90 6.92 -15.29 12.45
C ARG A 90 5.60 -15.55 11.72
N SER A 91 4.52 -14.89 12.14
CA SER A 91 3.20 -15.00 11.52
C SER A 91 3.13 -14.24 10.19
N ASN A 92 2.62 -14.90 9.15
CA ASN A 92 2.39 -14.32 7.83
C ASN A 92 0.90 -14.04 7.62
N LEU A 93 0.53 -12.77 7.48
CA LEU A 93 -0.85 -12.33 7.30
C LEU A 93 -1.48 -12.83 5.99
N ILE A 94 -0.67 -13.08 4.97
CA ILE A 94 -1.14 -13.54 3.65
C ILE A 94 -0.98 -15.05 3.44
N SER A 95 -0.66 -15.81 4.48
CA SER A 95 -0.51 -17.27 4.43
C SER A 95 -1.75 -18.03 3.94
N ARG A 96 -2.95 -17.42 4.07
CA ARG A 96 -4.22 -18.00 3.63
C ARG A 96 -4.57 -17.69 2.17
N LEU A 97 -3.81 -16.81 1.51
CA LEU A 97 -4.00 -16.49 0.11
C LEU A 97 -3.33 -17.58 -0.75
N GLY A 98 -4.03 -18.00 -1.80
CA GLY A 98 -3.43 -18.92 -2.77
C GLY A 98 -2.29 -18.25 -3.53
N GLN A 99 -1.28 -19.01 -3.94
CA GLN A 99 -0.14 -18.50 -4.72
C GLN A 99 -0.59 -17.72 -5.97
N ALA A 100 -1.56 -18.27 -6.72
CA ALA A 100 -2.13 -17.60 -7.89
C ALA A 100 -2.84 -16.28 -7.52
N GLU A 101 -3.47 -16.18 -6.35
CA GLU A 101 -4.09 -14.92 -5.90
C GLU A 101 -3.02 -13.86 -5.61
N ILE A 102 -1.94 -14.26 -4.94
CA ILE A 102 -0.79 -13.38 -4.63
C ILE A 102 -0.13 -12.89 -5.93
N GLU A 103 0.11 -13.78 -6.89
CA GLU A 103 0.70 -13.44 -8.19
C GLU A 103 -0.18 -12.50 -9.00
N ASN A 104 -1.50 -12.76 -9.04
CA ASN A 104 -2.44 -11.88 -9.70
C ASN A 104 -2.47 -10.48 -9.06
N MET A 105 -2.51 -10.38 -7.73
CA MET A 105 -2.42 -9.10 -7.02
C MET A 105 -1.09 -8.41 -7.32
N CYS A 106 0.02 -9.13 -7.23
CA CYS A 106 1.35 -8.58 -7.51
C CYS A 106 1.45 -8.04 -8.94
N GLY A 107 0.93 -8.77 -9.93
CA GLY A 107 0.91 -8.36 -11.33
C GLY A 107 0.08 -7.09 -11.56
N ARG A 108 -1.09 -6.99 -10.91
CA ARG A 108 -1.94 -5.79 -10.97
C ARG A 108 -1.26 -4.58 -10.32
N VAL A 109 -0.70 -4.73 -9.11
CA VAL A 109 0.04 -3.66 -8.43
C VAL A 109 1.23 -3.19 -9.28
N LYS A 110 2.01 -4.13 -9.84
CA LYS A 110 3.14 -3.82 -10.72
C LYS A 110 2.70 -3.06 -11.99
N ARG A 111 1.60 -3.50 -12.62
CA ARG A 111 1.05 -2.82 -13.80
C ARG A 111 0.60 -1.40 -13.48
N LEU A 112 -0.16 -1.23 -12.40
CA LEU A 112 -0.64 0.07 -11.92
C LEU A 112 0.54 1.03 -11.68
N LYS A 113 1.53 0.58 -10.93
CA LYS A 113 2.73 1.37 -10.62
C LYS A 113 3.43 1.84 -11.90
N ARG A 114 3.63 0.95 -12.86
CA ARG A 114 4.22 1.28 -14.16
C ARG A 114 3.39 2.31 -14.93
N GLN A 115 2.07 2.18 -14.92
CA GLN A 115 1.19 3.15 -15.59
C GLN A 115 1.28 4.54 -14.96
N LEU A 116 1.32 4.61 -13.62
CA LEU A 116 1.50 5.86 -12.88
C LEU A 116 2.88 6.49 -13.15
N GLU A 117 3.95 5.70 -13.17
CA GLU A 117 5.30 6.18 -13.53
C GLU A 117 5.35 6.77 -14.94
N LEU A 118 4.71 6.09 -15.91
CA LEU A 118 4.62 6.56 -17.29
C LEU A 118 3.81 7.85 -17.40
N ALA A 119 2.69 7.94 -16.68
CA ALA A 119 1.85 9.14 -16.66
C ALA A 119 2.59 10.34 -16.05
N LEU A 120 3.31 10.14 -14.95
CA LEU A 120 4.10 11.20 -14.31
C LEU A 120 5.31 11.65 -15.15
N SER A 121 5.79 10.80 -16.05
CA SER A 121 6.91 11.12 -16.95
C SER A 121 6.48 11.89 -18.21
N GLN A 122 5.17 12.08 -18.42
CA GLN A 122 4.62 12.72 -19.62
C GLN A 122 3.76 13.93 -19.20
N PRO A 123 4.33 15.15 -19.13
CA PRO A 123 3.64 16.32 -18.59
C PRO A 123 2.43 16.80 -19.41
N ASP A 124 2.30 16.36 -20.67
CA ASP A 124 1.25 16.83 -21.62
C ASP A 124 0.08 15.85 -21.84
N ARG A 125 0.01 14.71 -21.13
CA ARG A 125 -1.13 13.79 -21.30
C ARG A 125 -2.33 14.24 -20.48
N ASP A 126 -3.47 14.34 -21.17
CA ASP A 126 -4.77 14.55 -20.54
C ASP A 126 -5.02 13.52 -19.42
N MET A 127 -5.46 14.02 -18.26
CA MET A 127 -5.68 13.23 -17.05
C MET A 127 -6.79 12.19 -17.27
N SER A 128 -7.75 12.46 -18.17
CA SER A 128 -8.77 11.47 -18.57
C SER A 128 -8.13 10.24 -19.21
N SER A 129 -7.18 10.42 -20.14
CA SER A 129 -6.48 9.32 -20.79
C SER A 129 -5.63 8.50 -19.81
N VAL A 130 -5.05 9.15 -18.80
CA VAL A 130 -4.34 8.46 -17.71
C VAL A 130 -5.31 7.63 -16.88
N MET A 131 -6.48 8.18 -16.52
CA MET A 131 -7.49 7.47 -15.76
C MET A 131 -8.04 6.26 -16.52
N ASP A 132 -8.31 6.39 -17.82
CA ASP A 132 -8.75 5.27 -18.68
C ASP A 132 -7.70 4.16 -18.78
N MET A 133 -6.41 4.52 -18.80
CA MET A 133 -5.32 3.55 -18.81
C MET A 133 -5.20 2.80 -17.48
N VAL A 134 -5.39 3.51 -16.36
CA VAL A 134 -5.18 2.99 -15.00
C VAL A 134 -6.39 2.19 -14.50
N PHE A 135 -7.59 2.58 -14.90
CA PHE A 135 -8.87 2.00 -14.49
C PHE A 135 -9.73 1.62 -15.70
N PRO A 136 -9.27 0.68 -16.55
CA PRO A 136 -10.03 0.27 -17.72
C PRO A 136 -11.34 -0.42 -17.29
N SER A 137 -12.46 0.04 -17.87
CA SER A 137 -13.82 -0.48 -17.70
C SER A 137 -13.95 -1.97 -18.03
#